data_AF-A0A2V2T6R5-F1
#
_entry.id   AF-A0A2V2T6R5-F1
#
_cell.length_a   1.000
_cell.length_b   1.000
_cell.length_c   1.000
_cell.angle_alpha   90.00
_cell.angle_beta   90.00
_cell.angle_gamma   90.00
#
_symmetry.space_group_name_H-M   'P 1'
#
loop_
_entity.id
_entity.type
_entity.pdbx_description
1 polymer ?
#
loop_
_entity_poly.entity_id
_entity_poly.type
_entity_poly.pdbx_seq_one_letter_code
_entity_poly.pdbx_strand_id
1 'polypeptide(L)' 'AELGARGRPSPTTDRALTQRLERLEKVLPAEHPADQAVATLATLVGALLLSRSVADPALSERILESTRRYLKRDVAGEL' A
#
# COMPACT_ATOMS: atom_id res chain seq x y z
N ALA A 1 -9.13 1.21 20.29
CA ALA A 1 -9.72 0.04 19.59
C ALA A 1 -8.69 -0.51 18.63
N GLU A 2 -8.22 -1.73 18.85
CA GLU A 2 -7.22 -2.33 17.97
C GLU A 2 -7.87 -2.80 16.67
N LEU A 3 -7.40 -2.24 15.54
CA LEU A 3 -7.93 -2.49 14.20
C LEU A 3 -7.71 -3.96 13.83
N GLY A 4 -8.79 -4.72 13.62
CA GLY A 4 -8.72 -6.08 13.06
C GLY A 4 -7.92 -7.10 13.85
N ALA A 5 -7.48 -6.79 15.08
CA ALA A 5 -6.48 -7.56 15.83
C ALA A 5 -6.89 -9.00 16.19
N ARG A 6 -8.15 -9.38 15.96
CA ARG A 6 -8.68 -10.74 16.18
C ARG A 6 -9.21 -11.41 14.91
N GLY A 7 -8.82 -10.93 13.72
CA GLY A 7 -9.35 -11.43 12.45
C GLY A 7 -10.84 -11.14 12.24
N ARG A 8 -11.41 -10.21 13.00
CA ARG A 8 -12.80 -9.77 12.86
C ARG A 8 -12.83 -8.52 11.96
N PRO A 9 -13.70 -8.48 10.93
CA PRO A 9 -13.97 -7.27 10.18
C PRO A 9 -14.32 -6.10 11.11
N SER A 10 -13.91 -4.89 10.75
CA SER A 10 -14.03 -3.71 11.61
C SER A 10 -14.49 -2.51 10.79
N PRO A 11 -15.66 -1.92 11.10
CA PRO A 11 -16.16 -0.73 10.39
C PRO A 11 -15.19 0.46 10.43
N THR A 12 -14.37 0.55 11.46
CA THR A 12 -13.30 1.55 11.55
C THR A 12 -12.21 1.32 10.52
N THR A 13 -11.86 0.06 10.27
CA THR A 13 -10.87 -0.33 9.24
C THR A 13 -11.43 -0.04 7.85
N ASP A 14 -12.71 -0.37 7.61
CA ASP A 14 -13.37 -0.10 6.34
C ASP A 14 -13.31 1.39 6.00
N ARG A 15 -13.77 2.25 6.93
CA ARG A 15 -13.71 3.71 6.75
C ARG A 15 -12.29 4.22 6.53
N ALA A 16 -11.32 3.69 7.28
CA ALA A 16 -9.94 4.09 7.17
C ALA A 16 -9.30 3.68 5.84
N LEU A 17 -9.71 2.54 5.25
CA LEU A 17 -9.28 2.09 3.94
C LEU A 17 -9.94 2.92 2.84
N THR A 18 -11.27 3.13 2.89
CA THR A 18 -12.00 3.97 1.93
C THR A 18 -11.38 5.36 1.83
N GLN A 19 -11.12 6.02 2.96
CA GLN A 19 -10.49 7.35 2.98
C GLN A 19 -9.05 7.35 2.44
N ARG A 20 -8.34 6.21 2.45
CA ARG A 20 -7.01 6.10 1.84
C ARG A 20 -7.12 5.91 0.34
N LEU A 21 -8.04 5.08 -0.12
CA LEU A 21 -8.30 4.85 -1.54
C LEU A 21 -8.76 6.14 -2.23
N GLU A 22 -9.73 6.86 -1.66
CA GLU A 22 -10.17 8.17 -2.17
C GLU A 22 -9.04 9.20 -2.30
N ARG A 23 -8.03 9.12 -1.41
CA ARG A 23 -6.86 10.00 -1.49
C ARG A 23 -5.89 9.56 -2.58
N LEU A 24 -5.70 8.25 -2.77
CA LEU A 24 -4.86 7.69 -3.84
C LEU A 24 -5.47 8.00 -5.21
N GLU A 25 -6.77 7.81 -5.38
CA GLU A 25 -7.50 8.13 -6.62
C GLU A 25 -7.34 9.60 -7.03
N LYS A 26 -7.23 10.52 -6.07
CA LYS A 26 -7.04 11.96 -6.33
C LYS A 26 -5.62 12.34 -6.77
N VAL A 27 -4.62 11.52 -6.46
CA VAL A 27 -3.21 11.79 -6.80
C VAL A 27 -2.73 10.97 -7.98
N LEU A 28 -3.42 9.87 -8.30
CA LEU A 28 -3.16 9.08 -9.49
C LEU A 28 -3.62 9.86 -10.73
N PRO A 29 -2.82 9.88 -11.82
CA PRO A 29 -3.26 10.41 -13.09
C PRO A 29 -4.58 9.78 -13.57
N ALA A 30 -5.43 10.57 -14.23
CA ALA A 30 -6.76 10.14 -14.68
C ALA A 30 -6.73 8.98 -15.70
N GLU A 31 -5.58 8.72 -16.30
CA GLU A 31 -5.35 7.70 -17.31
C GLU A 31 -5.09 6.29 -16.71
N HIS A 32 -4.93 6.19 -15.38
CA HIS A 32 -4.71 4.89 -14.75
C HIS A 32 -5.98 4.03 -14.67
N PRO A 33 -5.86 2.69 -14.71
CA PRO A 33 -6.99 1.79 -14.50
C PRO A 33 -7.69 2.04 -13.16
N ALA A 34 -9.01 1.81 -13.11
CA ALA A 34 -9.83 2.01 -11.91
C ALA A 34 -9.30 1.28 -10.67
N ASP A 35 -8.64 0.12 -10.86
CA ASP A 35 -8.11 -0.70 -9.76
C ASP A 35 -6.73 -0.25 -9.25
N GLN A 36 -6.11 0.77 -9.87
CA GLN A 36 -4.73 1.18 -9.57
C GLN A 36 -4.55 1.67 -8.12
N ALA A 37 -5.54 2.39 -7.57
CA ALA A 37 -5.51 2.85 -6.18
C ALA A 37 -5.48 1.68 -5.19
N VAL A 38 -6.30 0.65 -5.46
CA VAL A 38 -6.35 -0.57 -4.66
C VAL A 38 -5.04 -1.36 -4.78
N ALA A 39 -4.54 -1.55 -6.00
CA ALA A 39 -3.26 -2.23 -6.25
C ALA A 39 -2.09 -1.53 -5.56
N THR A 40 -2.04 -0.20 -5.62
CA THR A 40 -1.02 0.61 -4.94
C THR A 40 -1.09 0.42 -3.42
N LEU A 41 -2.28 0.53 -2.83
CA LEU A 41 -2.45 0.36 -1.39
C LEU A 41 -2.11 -1.06 -0.94
N ALA A 42 -2.54 -2.08 -1.68
CA ALA A 42 -2.24 -3.48 -1.40
C ALA A 42 -0.73 -3.75 -1.47
N THR A 43 -0.03 -3.16 -2.45
CA THR A 43 1.42 -3.27 -2.59
C THR A 43 2.16 -2.64 -1.40
N LEU A 44 1.75 -1.44 -0.97
CA LEU A 44 2.31 -0.78 0.22
C LEU A 44 2.11 -1.62 1.48
N VAL A 45 0.89 -2.13 1.69
CA VAL A 45 0.57 -2.99 2.83
C VAL A 45 1.40 -4.27 2.78
N GLY A 46 1.47 -4.94 1.63
CA GLY A 46 2.28 -6.15 1.44
C GLY A 46 3.76 -5.92 1.73
N ALA A 47 4.34 -4.81 1.27
CA ALA A 47 5.73 -4.48 1.54
C ALA A 47 5.99 -4.25 3.03
N LEU A 48 5.10 -3.52 3.72
CA LEU A 48 5.21 -3.31 5.17
C LEU A 48 5.05 -4.63 5.96
N LEU A 49 4.12 -5.50 5.53
CA LEU A 49 3.91 -6.82 6.12
C LEU A 49 5.14 -7.72 5.96
N LEU A 50 5.76 -7.75 4.78
CA LEU A 50 6.94 -8.57 4.52
C LEU A 50 8.16 -8.01 5.26
N SER A 51 8.39 -6.69 5.20
CA SER A 51 9.51 -6.01 5.86
C SER A 51 9.54 -6.25 7.37
N ARG A 52 8.38 -6.29 8.04
CA ARG A 52 8.29 -6.57 9.48
C ARG A 52 8.38 -8.07 9.84
N SER A 53 8.26 -8.96 8.86
CA SER A 53 8.23 -10.41 9.07
C SER A 53 9.60 -11.08 8.88
N VAL A 54 10.57 -10.38 8.29
CA VAL A 54 11.93 -10.91 8.08
C VAL A 54 12.83 -10.57 9.26
N ALA A 55 13.73 -11.48 9.62
CA ALA A 55 14.71 -11.26 10.70
C ALA A 55 15.95 -10.47 10.23
N ASP A 56 16.31 -10.58 8.95
CA ASP A 56 17.45 -9.87 8.36
C ASP A 56 17.08 -8.40 8.09
N PRO A 57 17.73 -7.42 8.77
CA PRO A 57 17.47 -6.01 8.54
C PRO A 57 17.78 -5.55 7.11
N ALA A 58 18.80 -6.13 6.46
CA ALA A 58 19.17 -5.76 5.10
C ALA A 58 18.10 -6.21 4.08
N LEU A 59 17.49 -7.38 4.29
CA LEU A 59 16.35 -7.82 3.50
C LEU A 59 15.12 -6.95 3.72
N SER A 60 14.86 -6.55 4.97
CA SER A 60 13.76 -5.63 5.30
C SER A 60 13.88 -4.31 4.55
N GLU A 61 15.06 -3.68 4.60
CA GLU A 61 15.39 -2.45 3.89
C GLU A 61 15.22 -2.63 2.37
N ARG A 62 15.76 -3.74 1.82
CA ARG A 62 15.67 -4.04 0.40
C ARG A 62 14.22 -4.14 -0.10
N ILE A 63 13.33 -4.75 0.69
CA ILE A 63 11.89 -4.85 0.36
C ILE A 63 11.30 -3.44 0.25
N LEU A 64 11.47 -2.61 1.29
CA LEU A 64 10.91 -1.25 1.32
C LEU A 64 11.43 -0.39 0.17
N GLU A 65 12.74 -0.43 -0.09
CA GLU A 65 13.38 0.41 -1.11
C GLU A 65 13.00 -0.05 -2.52
N SER A 66 12.89 -1.36 -2.76
CA SER A 66 12.44 -1.89 -4.05
C SER A 66 10.99 -1.53 -4.33
N THR A 67 10.11 -1.65 -3.34
CA THR A 67 8.70 -1.24 -3.47
C THR A 67 8.58 0.27 -3.70
N ARG A 68 9.36 1.09 -3.00
CA ARG A 68 9.38 2.55 -3.21
C ARG A 68 9.71 2.89 -4.66
N ARG A 69 10.80 2.32 -5.20
CA ARG A 69 11.20 2.58 -6.59
C ARG A 69 10.16 2.09 -7.59
N TYR A 70 9.58 0.91 -7.36
CA TYR A 70 8.50 0.39 -8.20
C TYR A 70 7.31 1.35 -8.24
N LEU A 71 6.78 1.74 -7.08
CA LEU A 71 5.61 2.62 -7.01
C LEU A 71 5.88 4.02 -7.54
N LYS A 72 7.09 4.56 -7.39
CA LYS A 72 7.44 5.84 -8.01
C LYS A 72 7.34 5.77 -9.53
N ARG A 73 7.85 4.71 -10.15
CA ARG A 73 7.76 4.52 -11.61
C ARG A 73 6.31 4.35 -12.07
N ASP A 74 5.57 3.51 -11.34
CA ASP A 74 4.19 3.15 -11.66
C ASP A 74 3.20 4.31 -11.47
N VAL A 75 3.41 5.15 -10.44
CA VAL A 75 2.53 6.29 -10.12
C VAL A 75 2.94 7.58 -10.85
N ALA A 76 4.25 7.83 -11.01
CA ALA A 76 4.72 9.07 -11.64
C ALA A 76 4.74 8.99 -13.18
N GLY A 77 4.47 7.82 -13.76
CA GLY A 77 4.50 7.64 -15.21
C GLY A 77 5.87 7.94 -15.83
N GLU A 78 6.97 7.76 -15.09
CA GLU A 78 8.32 7.92 -15.62
C GLU A 78 8.64 6.78 -16.61
N LEU A 79 8.32 7.00 -17.88
CA LEU A 79 8.92 6.38 -19.07
C LEU A 79 9.39 7.46 -20.04
#